data_AF-A0A839IL79-F1
#
_entry.id   AF-A0A839IL79-F1
#
_cell.length_a   1.000
_cell.length_b   1.000
_cell.length_c   1.000
_cell.angle_alpha   90.00
_cell.angle_beta   90.00
_cell.angle_gamma   90.00
#
_symmetry.space_group_name_H-M   'P 1'
#
loop_
_entity.id
_entity.type
_entity.pdbx_description
1 polymer ?
#
loop_
_entity_poly.entity_id
_entity_poly.type
_entity_poly.pdbx_seq_one_letter_code
_entity_poly.pdbx_strand_id
1 'polypeptide(L)'
;MFTSQFKTHYLAILLLSTTIIISNISYAYRKQDLTGIIINYTTSNTGFNFYQSFAGIWRLNDTLSADTLIINEQLSAHSGSIITIKKDEKLLFQKNIQHTRSDISLLAEQAYHIVKQQLYRIKIRGAIDKDPDISASGL
;
A
#
# COMPACT_ATOMS: atom_id res chain seq x y z
N MET A 1 25.37 -45.83 -26.57
CA MET A 1 23.96 -45.36 -26.55
C MET A 1 23.44 -44.98 -25.16
N PHE A 2 24.13 -45.31 -24.05
CA PHE A 2 23.68 -45.00 -22.68
C PHE A 2 23.99 -43.58 -22.17
N THR A 3 24.98 -42.88 -22.72
CA THR A 3 25.44 -41.56 -22.22
C THR A 3 24.55 -40.37 -22.63
N SER A 4 23.75 -40.52 -23.69
CA SER A 4 22.84 -39.48 -24.18
C SER A 4 21.63 -39.28 -23.25
N GLN A 5 21.08 -40.37 -22.71
CA GLN A 5 19.93 -40.35 -21.80
C GLN A 5 20.22 -39.56 -20.52
N PHE A 6 21.36 -39.81 -19.87
CA PHE A 6 21.75 -39.05 -18.66
C PHE A 6 21.90 -37.56 -18.93
N LYS A 7 22.51 -37.17 -20.07
CA LYS A 7 22.72 -35.76 -20.43
C LYS A 7 21.40 -35.02 -20.68
N THR A 8 20.40 -35.69 -21.27
CA THR A 8 19.05 -35.10 -21.45
C THR A 8 18.31 -34.87 -20.13
N HIS A 9 18.48 -35.74 -19.14
CA HIS A 9 17.85 -35.59 -17.82
C HIS A 9 18.46 -34.41 -17.04
N TYR A 10 19.78 -34.22 -17.08
CA TYR A 10 20.43 -33.06 -16.45
C TYR A 10 20.02 -31.73 -17.12
N LEU A 11 19.89 -31.71 -18.45
CA LEU A 11 19.42 -30.53 -19.17
C LEU A 11 17.95 -30.20 -18.83
N ALA A 12 17.09 -31.21 -18.71
CA ALA A 12 15.70 -31.02 -18.31
C ALA A 12 15.58 -30.46 -16.88
N ILE A 13 16.40 -30.94 -15.94
CA ILE A 13 16.41 -30.44 -14.55
C ILE A 13 16.87 -28.98 -14.49
N LEU A 14 17.86 -28.60 -15.30
CA LEU A 14 18.39 -27.23 -15.34
C LEU A 14 17.39 -26.24 -15.97
N LEU A 15 16.61 -26.68 -16.96
CA LEU A 15 15.49 -25.89 -17.50
C LEU A 15 14.35 -25.75 -16.50
N LEU A 16 14.04 -26.79 -15.72
CA LEU A 16 12.97 -26.73 -14.72
C LEU A 16 13.32 -25.77 -13.57
N SER A 17 14.56 -25.82 -13.08
CA SER A 17 15.00 -24.98 -11.96
C SER A 17 15.07 -23.50 -12.33
N THR A 18 15.53 -23.18 -13.54
CA THR A 18 15.57 -21.79 -14.04
C THR A 18 14.17 -21.19 -14.16
N THR A 19 13.18 -21.98 -14.58
CA THR A 19 11.78 -21.53 -14.66
C THR A 19 11.21 -21.17 -13.28
N ILE A 20 11.52 -21.98 -12.26
CA ILE A 20 11.10 -21.73 -10.88
C ILE A 20 11.74 -20.44 -10.35
N ILE A 21 13.02 -20.20 -10.64
CA ILE A 21 13.72 -18.97 -10.20
C ILE A 21 13.13 -17.73 -10.87
N ILE A 22 12.87 -17.78 -12.19
CA ILE A 22 12.30 -16.65 -12.94
C ILE A 22 10.88 -16.31 -12.45
N SER A 23 10.07 -17.31 -12.09
CA SER A 23 8.73 -17.07 -11.54
C SER A 23 8.76 -16.35 -10.18
N ASN A 24 9.72 -16.69 -9.30
CA ASN A 24 9.87 -16.04 -8.01
C ASN A 24 10.35 -14.59 -8.13
N ILE A 25 11.31 -14.32 -9.03
CA ILE A 25 11.78 -12.96 -9.31
C ILE A 25 10.65 -12.11 -9.92
N SER A 26 9.87 -12.67 -10.85
CA SER A 26 8.72 -12.00 -11.45
C SER A 26 7.63 -11.68 -10.42
N TYR A 27 7.42 -12.56 -9.44
CA TYR A 27 6.50 -12.32 -8.33
C TYR A 27 6.99 -11.20 -7.40
N ALA A 28 8.29 -11.15 -7.12
CA ALA A 28 8.90 -10.07 -6.35
C ALA A 28 8.85 -8.71 -7.07
N TYR A 29 9.10 -8.69 -8.38
CA TYR A 29 9.04 -7.47 -9.20
C TYR A 29 7.61 -6.93 -9.36
N ARG A 30 6.61 -7.80 -9.54
CA ARG A 30 5.20 -7.39 -9.60
C ARG A 30 4.68 -6.83 -8.26
N LYS A 31 5.38 -7.11 -7.16
CA LYS A 31 5.12 -6.51 -5.84
C LYS A 31 5.86 -5.17 -5.65
N GLN A 32 6.80 -4.87 -6.52
CA GLN A 32 7.48 -3.59 -6.67
C GLN A 32 6.75 -2.71 -7.71
N ASP A 33 5.44 -2.86 -7.88
CA ASP A 33 4.64 -2.06 -8.79
C ASP A 33 4.11 -0.80 -8.07
N LEU A 34 4.40 0.39 -8.64
CA LEU A 34 3.77 1.69 -8.33
C LEU A 34 4.00 2.24 -6.91
N THR A 35 5.24 2.29 -6.44
CA THR A 35 5.57 2.90 -5.14
C THR A 35 5.34 4.42 -5.13
N GLY A 36 4.74 4.94 -4.05
CA GLY A 36 4.61 6.38 -3.82
C GLY A 36 3.50 7.07 -4.62
N ILE A 37 2.52 6.32 -5.13
CA ILE A 37 1.36 6.86 -5.86
C ILE A 37 0.15 6.92 -4.94
N ILE A 38 -0.65 7.98 -5.08
CA ILE A 38 -1.97 8.09 -4.44
C ILE A 38 -3.03 7.87 -5.51
N ILE A 39 -3.83 6.83 -5.34
CA ILE A 39 -4.90 6.46 -6.27
C ILE A 39 -6.22 7.08 -5.77
N ASN A 40 -6.90 7.77 -6.69
CA ASN A 40 -8.17 8.45 -6.41
C ASN A 40 -9.37 7.64 -6.89
N TYR A 41 -10.22 7.20 -5.96
CA TYR A 41 -11.55 6.63 -6.23
C TYR A 41 -12.65 7.45 -5.57
N THR A 42 -12.49 8.77 -5.55
CA THR A 42 -13.54 9.71 -5.13
C THR A 42 -14.45 10.07 -6.31
N THR A 43 -15.73 10.34 -6.02
CA THR A 43 -16.77 10.58 -7.03
C THR A 43 -17.50 11.90 -6.85
N SER A 44 -17.53 12.45 -5.62
CA SER A 44 -18.13 13.75 -5.35
C SER A 44 -17.10 14.88 -5.36
N ASN A 45 -17.57 16.13 -5.44
CA ASN A 45 -16.73 17.31 -5.30
C ASN A 45 -16.06 17.37 -3.90
N THR A 46 -16.77 16.97 -2.85
CA THR A 46 -16.24 16.90 -1.48
C THR A 46 -15.09 15.91 -1.39
N GLY A 47 -15.27 14.72 -1.95
CA GLY A 47 -14.23 13.68 -1.99
C GLY A 47 -13.04 14.11 -2.83
N PHE A 48 -13.28 14.68 -4.02
CA PHE A 48 -12.22 15.17 -4.89
C PHE A 48 -11.39 16.28 -4.24
N ASN A 49 -12.03 17.24 -3.56
CA ASN A 49 -11.35 18.29 -2.83
C ASN A 49 -10.51 17.72 -1.67
N PHE A 50 -11.04 16.73 -0.95
CA PHE A 50 -10.26 16.03 0.08
C PHE A 50 -9.02 15.36 -0.53
N TYR A 51 -9.20 14.63 -1.63
CA TYR A 51 -8.10 13.97 -2.34
C TYR A 51 -7.03 14.98 -2.75
N GLN A 52 -7.41 16.10 -3.37
CA GLN A 52 -6.46 17.12 -3.82
C GLN A 52 -5.67 17.73 -2.66
N SER A 53 -6.35 18.11 -1.57
CA SER A 53 -5.69 18.66 -0.39
C SER A 53 -4.75 17.64 0.25
N PHE A 54 -5.20 16.39 0.45
CA PHE A 54 -4.38 15.33 1.03
C PHE A 54 -3.16 15.02 0.16
N ALA A 55 -3.37 14.82 -1.14
CA ALA A 55 -2.31 14.48 -2.08
C ALA A 55 -1.29 15.62 -2.21
N GLY A 56 -1.74 16.86 -2.14
CA GLY A 56 -0.87 18.03 -2.07
C GLY A 56 0.07 17.98 -0.87
N ILE A 57 -0.48 17.77 0.34
CA ILE A 57 0.30 17.67 1.58
C ILE A 57 1.26 16.48 1.54
N TRP A 58 0.77 15.30 1.12
CA TRP A 58 1.56 14.08 1.04
C TRP A 58 2.77 14.25 0.10
N ARG A 59 2.54 14.80 -1.10
CA ARG A 59 3.61 15.02 -2.08
C ARG A 59 4.65 16.03 -1.60
N LEU A 60 4.27 17.03 -0.82
CA LEU A 60 5.22 18.03 -0.32
C LEU A 60 6.09 17.50 0.83
N ASN A 61 5.54 16.63 1.68
CA ASN A 61 6.20 16.24 2.92
C ASN A 61 6.82 14.83 2.91
N ASP A 62 6.31 13.93 2.06
CA ASP A 62 6.67 12.50 2.09
C ASP A 62 7.08 11.99 0.69
N THR A 63 7.87 12.80 -0.03
CA THR A 63 8.43 12.50 -1.37
C THR A 63 9.21 11.19 -1.45
N LEU A 64 9.65 10.64 -0.32
CA LEU A 64 10.43 9.39 -0.23
C LEU A 64 9.60 8.18 0.23
N SER A 65 8.30 8.36 0.51
CA SER A 65 7.45 7.25 0.93
C SER A 65 7.09 6.39 -0.28
N ALA A 66 7.66 5.19 -0.33
CA ALA A 66 7.32 4.16 -1.32
C ALA A 66 5.89 3.59 -1.16
N ASP A 67 5.12 4.06 -0.18
CA ASP A 67 3.81 3.53 0.14
C ASP A 67 2.76 4.03 -0.85
N THR A 68 2.10 3.11 -1.54
CA THR A 68 0.93 3.38 -2.38
C THR A 68 -0.30 3.52 -1.50
N LEU A 69 -1.03 4.62 -1.66
CA LEU A 69 -2.24 4.90 -0.90
C LEU A 69 -3.45 4.92 -1.83
N ILE A 70 -4.57 4.37 -1.36
CA ILE A 70 -5.84 4.37 -2.08
C ILE A 70 -6.83 5.20 -1.28
N ILE A 71 -7.38 6.24 -1.90
CA ILE A 71 -8.44 7.06 -1.31
C ILE A 71 -9.76 6.67 -1.97
N ASN A 72 -10.66 6.05 -1.20
CA ASN A 72 -12.00 5.68 -1.68
C ASN A 72 -13.05 6.57 -1.04
N GLU A 73 -14.06 6.94 -1.83
CA GLU A 73 -15.28 7.55 -1.33
C GLU A 73 -16.47 6.60 -1.48
N GLN A 74 -17.27 6.51 -0.43
CA GLN A 74 -18.58 5.91 -0.48
C GLN A 74 -19.63 6.98 -0.18
N LEU A 75 -20.55 7.19 -1.12
CA LEU A 75 -21.71 8.06 -0.92
C LEU A 75 -22.72 7.37 0.01
N SER A 76 -23.18 8.09 1.03
CA SER A 76 -24.21 7.63 1.96
C SER A 76 -25.32 8.67 2.07
N ALA A 77 -26.53 8.28 1.68
CA ALA A 77 -27.71 9.15 1.67
C ALA A 77 -28.01 9.79 3.04
N HIS A 78 -27.68 9.11 4.14
CA HIS A 78 -27.96 9.57 5.50
C HIS A 78 -26.82 10.34 6.15
N SER A 79 -25.59 10.18 5.63
CA SER A 79 -24.37 10.55 6.34
C SER A 79 -23.48 11.51 5.56
N GLY A 80 -23.68 11.66 4.25
CA GLY A 80 -22.79 12.41 3.37
C GLY A 80 -21.77 11.48 2.71
N SER A 81 -20.51 11.93 2.65
CA SER A 81 -19.43 11.18 2.00
C SER A 81 -18.55 10.50 3.03
N ILE A 82 -18.43 9.17 2.95
CA ILE A 82 -17.48 8.42 3.77
C ILE A 82 -16.18 8.29 2.99
N ILE A 83 -15.12 8.91 3.50
CA ILE A 83 -13.79 8.82 2.93
C ILE A 83 -12.97 7.80 3.70
N THR A 84 -12.29 6.92 2.96
CA THR A 84 -11.35 5.95 3.51
C THR A 84 -10.00 6.07 2.83
N ILE A 85 -8.92 5.91 3.59
CA ILE A 85 -7.56 5.80 3.08
C ILE A 85 -7.02 4.43 3.46
N LYS A 86 -6.52 3.70 2.47
CA LYS A 86 -5.94 2.37 2.63
C LYS A 86 -4.53 2.30 2.08
N LYS A 87 -3.73 1.42 2.67
CA LYS A 87 -2.52 0.87 2.03
C LYS A 87 -2.74 -0.61 1.86
N ASP A 88 -2.67 -1.09 0.61
CA ASP A 88 -3.09 -2.44 0.26
C ASP A 88 -4.53 -2.68 0.80
N GLU A 89 -4.76 -3.73 1.59
CA GLU A 89 -6.05 -4.01 2.25
C GLU A 89 -6.21 -3.35 3.63
N LYS A 90 -5.19 -2.64 4.12
CA LYS A 90 -5.19 -2.11 5.48
C LYS A 90 -5.80 -0.71 5.54
N LEU A 91 -6.87 -0.57 6.30
CA LEU A 91 -7.49 0.72 6.61
C LEU A 91 -6.57 1.56 7.51
N LEU A 92 -6.21 2.74 7.04
CA LEU A 92 -5.36 3.69 7.78
C LEU A 92 -6.17 4.85 8.35
N PHE A 93 -7.22 5.26 7.65
CA PHE A 93 -8.10 6.36 8.05
C PHE A 93 -9.50 6.14 7.49
N GLN A 94 -10.52 6.52 8.26
CA GLN A 94 -11.90 6.59 7.82
C GLN A 94 -12.59 7.76 8.51
N LYS A 95 -13.31 8.57 7.74
CA LYS A 95 -14.13 9.64 8.31
C LYS A 95 -15.35 9.91 7.45
N ASN A 96 -16.44 10.25 8.12
CA ASN A 96 -17.62 10.77 7.47
C ASN A 96 -17.50 12.29 7.32
N ILE A 97 -17.69 12.79 6.10
CA ILE A 97 -17.67 14.20 5.76
C ILE A 97 -19.11 14.62 5.47
N GLN A 98 -19.68 15.38 6.41
CA GLN A 98 -20.99 16.01 6.24
C GLN A 98 -20.83 17.30 5.43
N HIS A 99 -21.82 17.60 4.57
CA HIS A 99 -21.80 18.79 3.70
C HIS A 99 -21.79 20.12 4.46
N THR A 100 -22.10 20.12 5.76
CA THR A 100 -22.25 21.33 6.56
C THR A 100 -20.95 21.62 7.31
N ARG A 101 -20.21 22.65 6.85
CA ARG A 101 -19.14 23.34 7.59
C ARG A 101 -17.82 22.58 7.87
N SER A 102 -17.56 21.41 7.28
CA SER A 102 -16.23 20.81 7.41
C SER A 102 -15.23 21.53 6.52
N ASP A 103 -14.20 22.14 7.12
CA ASP A 103 -13.01 22.56 6.37
C ASP A 103 -12.29 21.30 5.87
N ILE A 104 -12.48 21.01 4.58
CA ILE A 104 -11.96 19.82 3.91
C ILE A 104 -10.43 19.80 3.95
N SER A 105 -9.79 20.97 3.88
CA SER A 105 -8.34 21.09 3.92
C SER A 105 -7.80 20.74 5.31
N LEU A 106 -8.43 21.25 6.37
CA LEU A 106 -8.08 20.87 7.75
C LEU A 106 -8.29 19.36 7.98
N LEU A 107 -9.37 18.78 7.44
CA LEU A 107 -9.65 17.36 7.55
C LEU A 107 -8.61 16.51 6.79
N ALA A 108 -8.13 16.99 5.64
CA ALA A 108 -7.04 16.38 4.88
C ALA A 108 -5.70 16.43 5.63
N GLU A 109 -5.38 17.55 6.29
CA GLU A 109 -4.19 17.68 7.14
C GLU A 109 -4.23 16.73 8.34
N GLN A 110 -5.37 16.64 9.03
CA GLN A 110 -5.58 15.67 10.10
C GLN A 110 -5.40 14.23 9.59
N ALA A 111 -5.99 13.91 8.44
CA ALA A 111 -5.87 12.60 7.82
C ALA A 111 -4.41 12.28 7.49
N TYR A 112 -3.65 13.25 6.97
CA TYR A 112 -2.22 13.10 6.69
C TYR A 112 -1.42 12.67 7.93
N HIS A 113 -1.58 13.37 9.05
CA HIS A 113 -0.85 13.02 10.29
C HIS A 113 -1.24 11.65 10.82
N ILE A 114 -2.53 11.29 10.78
CA ILE A 114 -3.01 9.97 11.22
C ILE A 114 -2.44 8.87 10.33
N VAL A 115 -2.56 9.01 9.00
CA VAL A 115 -2.06 8.04 8.03
C VAL A 115 -0.55 7.84 8.20
N LYS A 116 0.21 8.93 8.30
CA LYS A 116 1.66 8.91 8.54
C LYS A 116 2.01 8.14 9.81
N GLN A 117 1.32 8.40 10.91
CA GLN A 117 1.54 7.68 12.17
C GLN A 117 1.22 6.18 12.03
N GLN A 118 0.11 5.82 11.36
CA GLN A 118 -0.26 4.43 11.13
C GLN A 118 0.77 3.69 10.28
N LEU A 119 1.29 4.34 9.23
CA LEU A 119 2.35 3.79 8.39
C LEU A 119 3.65 3.55 9.17
N TYR A 120 4.06 4.48 10.03
CA TYR A 120 5.20 4.26 10.91
C TYR A 120 4.99 3.06 11.83
N ARG A 121 3.80 2.92 12.45
CA ARG A 121 3.48 1.77 13.28
C ARG A 121 3.53 0.45 12.51
N ILE A 122 3.05 0.45 11.27
CA ILE A 122 3.11 -0.73 10.38
C ILE A 122 4.56 -1.09 10.08
N LYS A 123 5.41 -0.11 9.74
CA LYS A 123 6.83 -0.33 9.44
C LYS A 123 7.59 -0.86 10.64
N ILE A 124 7.36 -0.28 11.82
CA ILE A 124 8.00 -0.74 13.07
C ILE A 124 7.58 -2.19 13.38
N ARG A 125 6.28 -2.50 13.35
CA ARG A 125 5.81 -3.88 13.59
C ARG A 125 6.40 -4.87 12.58
N GLY A 126 6.38 -4.54 11.30
CA GLY A 126 6.96 -5.41 10.27
C GLY A 126 8.48 -5.55 10.35
N ALA A 127 9.19 -4.61 10.98
CA ALA A 127 10.61 -4.74 11.28
C ALA A 127 10.84 -5.66 12.49
N ILE A 128 10.01 -5.53 13.54
CA ILE A 128 10.03 -6.41 14.71
C ILE A 128 9.78 -7.86 14.31
N ASP A 129 8.76 -8.11 13.49
CA ASP A 129 8.39 -9.47 13.07
C ASP A 129 9.48 -10.14 12.21
N LYS A 130 10.38 -9.36 11.60
CA LYS A 130 11.48 -9.86 10.76
C LYS A 130 12.74 -10.19 11.53
N ASP A 131 12.87 -9.70 12.76
CA ASP A 131 14.02 -9.95 13.61
C ASP A 131 13.59 -10.83 14.81
N PRO A 132 13.91 -12.14 14.77
CA PRO A 132 13.46 -13.08 15.78
C PRO A 132 14.04 -12.79 17.18
N ASP A 133 15.13 -12.03 17.29
CA ASP A 133 15.78 -11.72 18.57
C ASP A 133 14.98 -10.66 19.37
N ILE A 134 14.45 -9.65 18.66
CA ILE A 134 13.58 -8.63 19.28
C ILE A 134 12.15 -9.11 19.54
N SER A 135 11.64 -10.08 18.77
CA SER A 135 10.32 -10.69 19.04
C SER A 135 10.32 -11.55 20.30
N ALA A 136 11.42 -12.26 20.59
CA ALA A 136 11.56 -13.12 21.76
C ALA A 136 11.75 -12.33 23.08
N SER A 137 12.15 -11.06 23.00
CA SER A 137 12.51 -10.23 24.16
C SER A 137 11.32 -9.52 24.83
N GLY A 138 10.10 -9.64 24.28
CA GLY A 138 8.82 -9.31 24.94
C GLY A 138 8.76 -7.97 25.68
N LEU A 139 8.47 -6.89 24.94
CA LEU A 139 7.99 -5.61 25.50
C LEU A 139 6.46 -5.54 25.45
#